data_AF-A0A7S1Q4K4-F1
#
_entry.id   AF-A0A7S1Q4K4-F1
#
_cell.length_a   1.000
_cell.length_b   1.000
_cell.length_c   1.000
_cell.angle_alpha   90.00
_cell.angle_beta   90.00
_cell.angle_gamma   90.00
#
_symmetry.space_group_name_H-M   'P 1'
#
loop_
_entity.id
_entity.type
_entity.pdbx_description
1 polymer ?
#
loop_
_entity_poly.entity_id
_entity_poly.type
_entity_poly.pdbx_seq_one_letter_code
_entity_poly.pdbx_strand_id
1 'polypeptide(L)'
;QASAVGALRCLTQSPEGVSEAGAMGAVEALASALERHPKAAAVQRDACGALCNLAGSEPGRAKAVAAGAPDLVVAAMCQHAADGDVQEAACSALRQVSTAGKEAMAKIAAAGGIEAAVAAMQAHAGNRVVQLGACGALRNLAVGGQYEVKVAAAGGIGAVVAAMNAESSCLDI
;
A
#
# COMPACT_ATOMS: atom_id res chain seq x y z
N GLN A 1 16.70 -14.19 3.53
CA GLN A 1 15.61 -13.30 4.01
C GLN A 1 14.44 -13.23 3.03
N ALA A 2 14.64 -13.11 1.71
CA ALA A 2 13.55 -13.18 0.73
C ALA A 2 12.63 -14.41 0.89
N SER A 3 13.21 -15.62 1.05
CA SER A 3 12.42 -16.84 1.29
C SER A 3 11.59 -16.83 2.57
N ALA A 4 12.03 -16.11 3.61
CA ALA A 4 11.31 -16.06 4.89
C ALA A 4 10.15 -15.06 4.85
N VAL A 5 10.37 -13.89 4.22
CA VAL A 5 9.32 -12.88 4.00
C VAL A 5 8.23 -13.44 3.06
N GLY A 6 8.64 -14.13 1.99
CA GLY A 6 7.70 -14.81 1.09
C GLY A 6 6.87 -15.88 1.80
N ALA A 7 7.48 -16.70 2.66
CA ALA A 7 6.74 -17.68 3.47
C ALA A 7 5.73 -17.00 4.40
N LEU A 8 6.13 -15.91 5.07
CA LEU A 8 5.23 -15.16 5.95
C LEU A 8 4.04 -14.53 5.20
N ARG A 9 4.27 -14.07 3.96
CA ARG A 9 3.18 -13.60 3.09
C ARG A 9 2.18 -14.71 2.78
N CYS A 10 2.65 -15.92 2.49
CA CYS A 10 1.77 -17.07 2.24
C CYS A 10 1.00 -17.47 3.50
N LEU A 11 1.67 -17.52 4.65
CA LEU A 11 1.06 -17.93 5.93
C LEU A 11 0.02 -16.93 6.43
N THR A 12 0.17 -15.64 6.13
CA THR A 12 -0.80 -14.59 6.51
C THR A 12 -1.99 -14.48 5.56
N GLN A 13 -2.20 -15.44 4.64
CA GLN A 13 -3.42 -15.50 3.83
C GLN A 13 -4.64 -16.04 4.62
N SER A 14 -4.40 -16.73 5.74
CA SER A 14 -5.47 -17.20 6.64
C SER A 14 -5.62 -16.27 7.86
N PRO A 15 -6.85 -16.13 8.41
CA PRO A 15 -7.07 -15.39 9.65
C PRO A 15 -6.24 -15.90 10.83
N GLU A 16 -6.05 -17.21 10.93
CA GLU A 16 -5.23 -17.85 11.96
C GLU A 16 -3.77 -17.43 11.84
N GLY A 17 -3.22 -17.46 10.62
CA GLY A 17 -1.85 -17.06 10.37
C GLY A 17 -1.61 -15.57 10.60
N VAL A 18 -2.61 -14.71 10.31
CA VAL A 18 -2.57 -13.28 10.64
C VAL A 18 -2.51 -13.08 12.16
N SER A 19 -3.33 -13.81 12.92
CA SER A 19 -3.39 -13.69 14.38
C SER A 19 -2.07 -14.14 15.02
N GLU A 20 -1.56 -15.29 14.63
CA GLU A 20 -0.31 -15.85 15.17
C GLU A 20 0.90 -14.98 14.80
N ALA A 21 1.03 -14.58 13.53
CA ALA A 21 2.11 -13.70 13.09
C ALA A 21 2.05 -12.34 13.80
N GLY A 22 0.85 -11.77 13.97
CA GLY A 22 0.65 -10.52 14.69
C GLY A 22 1.04 -10.58 16.17
N ALA A 23 0.91 -11.74 16.82
CA ALA A 23 1.33 -11.97 18.20
C ALA A 23 2.86 -12.11 18.32
N MET A 24 3.53 -12.63 17.29
CA MET A 24 4.98 -12.86 17.27
C MET A 24 5.83 -11.65 16.83
N GLY A 25 5.23 -10.46 16.67
CA GLY A 25 5.97 -9.28 16.21
C GLY A 25 6.34 -9.31 14.71
N ALA A 26 5.51 -9.96 13.89
CA ALA A 26 5.73 -10.03 12.45
C ALA A 26 5.78 -8.65 11.78
N VAL A 27 5.02 -7.67 12.28
CA VAL A 27 4.94 -6.32 11.71
C VAL A 27 6.31 -5.63 11.78
N GLU A 28 6.97 -5.70 12.92
CA GLU A 28 8.29 -5.12 13.18
C GLU A 28 9.37 -5.82 12.35
N ALA A 29 9.28 -7.16 12.22
CA ALA A 29 10.18 -7.93 11.37
C ALA A 29 10.03 -7.56 9.88
N LEU A 30 8.79 -7.36 9.41
CA LEU A 30 8.49 -6.93 8.05
C LEU A 30 8.98 -5.50 7.78
N ALA A 31 8.75 -4.57 8.72
CA ALA A 31 9.25 -3.21 8.64
C ALA A 31 10.78 -3.20 8.52
N SER A 32 11.47 -4.00 9.34
CA SER A 32 12.92 -4.13 9.27
C SER A 32 13.41 -4.77 7.96
N ALA A 33 12.63 -5.70 7.38
CA ALA A 33 12.95 -6.29 6.08
C ALA A 33 12.84 -5.26 4.94
N LEU A 34 11.81 -4.41 4.96
CA LEU A 34 11.65 -3.31 4.00
C LEU A 34 12.83 -2.34 4.07
N GLU A 35 13.25 -1.96 5.27
CA GLU A 35 14.34 -1.01 5.50
C GLU A 35 15.71 -1.57 5.11
N ARG A 36 16.00 -2.84 5.44
CA ARG A 36 17.31 -3.46 5.17
C ARG A 36 17.52 -3.87 3.72
N HIS A 37 16.44 -4.10 2.98
CA HIS A 37 16.51 -4.61 1.60
C HIS A 37 15.76 -3.72 0.60
N PRO A 38 16.04 -2.41 0.55
CA PRO A 38 15.28 -1.47 -0.28
C PRO A 38 15.40 -1.80 -1.77
N LYS A 39 16.51 -2.40 -2.20
CA LYS A 39 16.76 -2.75 -3.62
C LYS A 39 16.21 -4.11 -4.04
N ALA A 40 15.76 -4.95 -3.11
CA ALA A 40 15.29 -6.29 -3.43
C ALA A 40 13.78 -6.29 -3.68
N ALA A 41 13.37 -6.13 -4.94
CA ALA A 41 11.96 -6.05 -5.34
C ALA A 41 11.09 -7.17 -4.76
N ALA A 42 11.56 -8.43 -4.80
CA ALA A 42 10.83 -9.56 -4.21
C ALA A 42 10.59 -9.40 -2.69
N VAL A 43 11.58 -8.88 -1.95
CA VAL A 43 11.43 -8.62 -0.50
C VAL A 43 10.42 -7.50 -0.27
N GLN A 44 10.51 -6.41 -1.06
CA GLN A 44 9.59 -5.28 -0.96
C GLN A 44 8.15 -5.72 -1.23
N ARG A 45 7.93 -6.42 -2.35
CA ARG A 45 6.65 -7.00 -2.73
C ARG A 45 6.09 -7.90 -1.64
N ASP A 46 6.88 -8.86 -1.18
CA ASP A 46 6.39 -9.86 -0.23
C ASP A 46 6.13 -9.25 1.14
N ALA A 47 6.96 -8.29 1.57
CA ALA A 47 6.76 -7.59 2.82
C ALA A 47 5.55 -6.65 2.78
N CYS A 48 5.36 -5.87 1.72
CA CYS A 48 4.16 -5.06 1.54
C CYS A 48 2.90 -5.93 1.51
N GLY A 49 2.94 -7.08 0.83
CA GLY A 49 1.83 -8.03 0.79
C GLY A 49 1.48 -8.60 2.17
N ALA A 50 2.48 -9.06 2.93
CA ALA A 50 2.28 -9.55 4.28
C ALA A 50 1.77 -8.44 5.23
N LEU A 51 2.29 -7.21 5.12
CA LEU A 51 1.78 -6.06 5.88
C LEU A 51 0.33 -5.74 5.54
N CYS A 52 -0.07 -5.83 4.28
CA CYS A 52 -1.47 -5.65 3.85
C CYS A 52 -2.40 -6.66 4.54
N ASN A 53 -1.99 -7.93 4.59
CA ASN A 53 -2.74 -9.00 5.26
C ASN A 53 -2.87 -8.73 6.77
N LEU A 54 -1.76 -8.40 7.44
CA LEU A 54 -1.75 -8.08 8.87
C LEU A 54 -2.59 -6.83 9.19
N ALA A 55 -2.57 -5.83 8.30
CA ALA A 55 -3.39 -4.62 8.37
C ALA A 55 -4.89 -4.86 8.03
N GLY A 56 -5.32 -6.11 7.86
CA GLY A 56 -6.75 -6.46 7.75
C GLY A 56 -7.54 -6.17 9.02
N SER A 57 -6.90 -6.25 10.19
CA SER A 57 -7.52 -5.99 11.50
C SER A 57 -7.16 -4.61 12.04
N GLU A 58 -8.00 -4.03 12.91
CA GLU A 58 -7.73 -2.74 13.55
C GLU A 58 -6.46 -2.75 14.42
N PRO A 59 -6.21 -3.77 15.26
CA PRO A 59 -4.93 -3.88 15.99
C PRO A 59 -3.73 -4.02 15.06
N GLY A 60 -3.85 -4.78 13.97
CA GLY A 60 -2.78 -4.95 13.00
C GLY A 60 -2.45 -3.66 12.24
N ARG A 61 -3.48 -2.86 11.92
CA ARG A 61 -3.31 -1.51 11.35
C ARG A 61 -2.57 -0.59 12.30
N ALA A 62 -2.99 -0.52 13.56
CA ALA A 62 -2.34 0.32 14.57
C ALA A 62 -0.86 -0.06 14.74
N LYS A 63 -0.55 -1.36 14.82
CA LYS A 63 0.83 -1.86 14.85
C LYS A 63 1.63 -1.47 13.60
N ALA A 64 1.06 -1.62 12.41
CA ALA A 64 1.74 -1.24 11.16
C ALA A 64 2.08 0.26 11.15
N VAL A 65 1.16 1.11 11.56
CA VAL A 65 1.38 2.56 11.66
C VAL A 65 2.44 2.90 12.70
N ALA A 66 2.45 2.22 13.85
CA ALA A 66 3.44 2.40 14.90
C ALA A 66 4.85 1.95 14.45
N ALA A 67 4.93 0.90 13.63
CA ALA A 67 6.18 0.39 13.08
C ALA A 67 6.71 1.19 11.86
N GLY A 68 6.09 2.31 11.49
CA GLY A 68 6.55 3.15 10.37
C GLY A 68 6.18 2.62 8.98
N ALA A 69 5.17 1.73 8.88
CA ALA A 69 4.74 1.20 7.59
C ALA A 69 4.38 2.26 6.53
N PRO A 70 3.74 3.41 6.86
CA PRO A 70 3.49 4.46 5.86
C PRO A 70 4.74 4.88 5.09
N ASP A 71 5.84 5.21 5.80
CA ASP A 71 7.08 5.68 5.19
C ASP A 71 7.74 4.58 4.37
N LEU A 72 7.78 3.36 4.92
CA LEU A 72 8.42 2.21 4.28
C LEU A 72 7.68 1.77 3.00
N VAL A 73 6.35 1.76 3.03
CA VAL A 73 5.53 1.41 1.86
C VAL A 73 5.70 2.46 0.77
N VAL A 74 5.68 3.76 1.10
CA VAL A 74 5.88 4.82 0.11
C VAL A 74 7.30 4.79 -0.46
N ALA A 75 8.31 4.52 0.37
CA ALA A 75 9.68 4.32 -0.09
C ALA A 75 9.79 3.14 -1.08
N ALA A 76 9.12 2.01 -0.78
CA ALA A 76 9.05 0.86 -1.68
C ALA A 76 8.41 1.23 -3.03
N MET A 77 7.31 1.98 -3.02
CA MET A 77 6.64 2.47 -4.23
C MET A 77 7.57 3.34 -5.08
N CYS A 78 8.30 4.26 -4.46
CA CYS A 78 9.21 5.16 -5.17
C CYS A 78 10.43 4.40 -5.73
N GLN A 79 11.01 3.50 -4.94
CA GLN A 79 12.22 2.75 -5.29
C GLN A 79 11.97 1.73 -6.42
N HIS A 80 10.75 1.19 -6.51
CA HIS A 80 10.34 0.18 -7.50
C HIS A 80 9.16 0.66 -8.34
N ALA A 81 9.19 1.92 -8.77
CA ALA A 81 8.10 2.55 -9.53
C ALA A 81 7.71 1.78 -10.81
N ALA A 82 8.66 1.10 -11.45
CA ALA A 82 8.44 0.33 -12.67
C ALA A 82 8.02 -1.13 -12.43
N ASP A 83 8.11 -1.64 -11.20
CA ASP A 83 7.78 -3.03 -10.87
C ASP A 83 6.30 -3.13 -10.49
N GLY A 84 5.49 -3.68 -11.40
CA GLY A 84 4.04 -3.81 -11.22
C GLY A 84 3.66 -4.60 -9.97
N ASP A 85 4.35 -5.72 -9.70
CA ASP A 85 4.08 -6.57 -8.54
C ASP A 85 4.32 -5.80 -7.22
N VAL A 86 5.40 -5.03 -7.13
CA VAL A 86 5.68 -4.19 -5.96
C VAL A 86 4.61 -3.12 -5.80
N GLN A 87 4.21 -2.45 -6.89
CA GLN A 87 3.15 -1.44 -6.84
C GLN A 87 1.80 -2.04 -6.40
N GLU A 88 1.43 -3.23 -6.87
CA GLU A 88 0.19 -3.91 -6.45
C GLU A 88 0.15 -4.13 -4.94
N ALA A 89 1.23 -4.72 -4.41
CA ALA A 89 1.36 -5.02 -2.99
C ALA A 89 1.39 -3.74 -2.15
N ALA A 90 2.16 -2.74 -2.59
CA ALA A 90 2.34 -1.49 -1.88
C ALA A 90 1.07 -0.63 -1.89
N CYS A 91 0.38 -0.48 -3.03
CA CYS A 91 -0.90 0.22 -3.11
C CYS A 91 -1.98 -0.44 -2.24
N SER A 92 -2.02 -1.77 -2.21
CA SER A 92 -2.94 -2.51 -1.33
C SER A 92 -2.61 -2.30 0.15
N ALA A 93 -1.33 -2.33 0.52
CA ALA A 93 -0.89 -2.01 1.89
C ALA A 93 -1.25 -0.57 2.28
N LEU A 94 -0.97 0.40 1.41
CA LEU A 94 -1.26 1.82 1.62
C LEU A 94 -2.76 2.06 1.84
N ARG A 95 -3.62 1.41 1.05
CA ARG A 95 -5.08 1.42 1.25
C ARG A 95 -5.45 0.92 2.64
N GLN A 96 -4.92 -0.24 3.07
CA GLN A 96 -5.24 -0.77 4.40
C GLN A 96 -4.78 0.17 5.51
N VAL A 97 -3.55 0.67 5.45
CA VAL A 97 -2.98 1.56 6.46
C VAL A 97 -3.74 2.89 6.53
N SER A 98 -4.22 3.42 5.40
CA SER A 98 -5.03 4.65 5.39
C SER A 98 -6.37 4.54 6.16
N THR A 99 -6.86 3.33 6.41
CA THR A 99 -8.09 3.11 7.21
C THR A 99 -7.84 3.11 8.72
N ALA A 100 -6.59 3.24 9.16
CA ALA A 100 -6.21 3.22 10.59
C ALA A 100 -6.52 4.54 11.33
N GLY A 101 -7.15 5.51 10.67
CA GLY A 101 -7.55 6.79 11.25
C GLY A 101 -6.67 7.98 10.83
N LYS A 102 -6.95 9.15 11.42
CA LYS A 102 -6.38 10.44 10.98
C LYS A 102 -4.85 10.52 11.12
N GLU A 103 -4.28 9.91 12.16
CA GLU A 103 -2.83 9.89 12.35
C GLU A 103 -2.12 9.13 11.22
N ALA A 104 -2.66 7.97 10.82
CA ALA A 104 -2.12 7.19 9.72
C ALA A 104 -2.22 7.94 8.39
N MET A 105 -3.35 8.61 8.14
CA MET A 105 -3.53 9.48 6.98
C MET A 105 -2.50 10.61 6.95
N ALA A 106 -2.22 11.24 8.10
CA ALA A 106 -1.21 12.28 8.22
C ALA A 106 0.21 11.75 7.94
N LYS A 107 0.56 10.57 8.46
CA LYS A 107 1.84 9.91 8.17
C LYS A 107 1.98 9.57 6.69
N ILE A 108 0.94 9.01 6.07
CA ILE A 108 0.92 8.72 4.62
C ILE A 108 1.12 10.00 3.80
N ALA A 109 0.41 11.08 4.15
CA ALA A 109 0.54 12.34 3.44
C ALA A 109 1.92 13.00 3.65
N ALA A 110 2.50 12.90 4.85
CA ALA A 110 3.84 13.40 5.15
C ALA A 110 4.93 12.61 4.41
N ALA A 111 4.73 11.30 4.22
CA ALA A 111 5.62 10.43 3.46
C ALA A 111 5.59 10.68 1.94
N GLY A 112 4.64 11.49 1.43
CA GLY A 112 4.42 11.67 -0.02
C GLY A 112 3.59 10.54 -0.66
N GLY A 113 2.79 9.83 0.14
CA GLY A 113 2.00 8.70 -0.35
C GLY A 113 0.88 9.07 -1.32
N ILE A 114 0.43 10.33 -1.32
CA ILE A 114 -0.55 10.83 -2.31
C ILE A 114 0.08 10.85 -3.69
N GLU A 115 1.24 11.50 -3.80
CA GLU A 115 2.01 11.64 -5.02
C GLU A 115 2.47 10.27 -5.53
N ALA A 116 2.92 9.38 -4.63
CA ALA A 116 3.29 8.02 -4.98
C ALA A 116 2.11 7.20 -5.50
N ALA A 117 0.92 7.31 -4.89
CA ALA A 117 -0.29 6.63 -5.37
C ALA A 117 -0.72 7.13 -6.75
N VAL A 118 -0.69 8.44 -6.99
CA VAL A 118 -1.02 9.01 -8.31
C VAL A 118 0.00 8.56 -9.36
N ALA A 119 1.30 8.60 -9.04
CA ALA A 119 2.35 8.14 -9.94
C ALA A 119 2.20 6.64 -10.28
N ALA A 120 1.86 5.80 -9.30
CA ALA A 120 1.61 4.38 -9.53
C ALA A 120 0.42 4.16 -10.47
N MET A 121 -0.67 4.91 -10.30
CA MET A 121 -1.83 4.85 -11.20
C MET A 121 -1.47 5.22 -12.63
N GLN A 122 -0.62 6.23 -12.83
CA GLN A 122 -0.20 6.68 -14.15
C GLN A 122 0.77 5.70 -14.81
N ALA A 123 1.75 5.20 -14.07
CA ALA A 123 2.75 4.26 -14.57
C ALA A 123 2.16 2.88 -14.88
N HIS A 124 1.13 2.46 -14.14
CA HIS A 124 0.49 1.15 -14.26
C HIS A 124 -1.01 1.26 -14.58
N ALA A 125 -1.34 2.07 -15.58
CA ALA A 125 -2.73 2.33 -16.00
C ALA A 125 -3.53 1.05 -16.31
N GLY A 126 -2.88 0.03 -16.88
CA GLY A 126 -3.50 -1.27 -17.19
C GLY A 126 -3.60 -2.25 -16.01
N ASN A 127 -3.02 -1.93 -14.86
CA ASN A 127 -3.00 -2.84 -13.71
C ASN A 127 -4.17 -2.54 -12.76
N ARG A 128 -5.20 -3.38 -12.83
CA ARG A 128 -6.43 -3.21 -12.04
C ARG A 128 -6.19 -3.21 -10.53
N VAL A 129 -5.23 -4.00 -10.03
CA VAL A 129 -4.94 -4.07 -8.59
C VAL A 129 -4.29 -2.78 -8.11
N VAL A 130 -3.36 -2.22 -8.89
CA VAL A 130 -2.78 -0.89 -8.62
C VAL A 130 -3.85 0.19 -8.62
N GLN A 131 -4.71 0.24 -9.65
CA GLN A 131 -5.79 1.23 -9.74
C GLN A 131 -6.72 1.15 -8.53
N LEU A 132 -7.20 -0.04 -8.18
CA LEU A 132 -8.10 -0.24 -7.05
C LEU A 132 -7.44 0.12 -5.70
N GLY A 133 -6.19 -0.28 -5.50
CA GLY A 133 -5.41 0.04 -4.30
C GLY A 133 -5.23 1.54 -4.13
N ALA A 134 -4.70 2.20 -5.17
CA ALA A 134 -4.41 3.63 -5.16
C ALA A 134 -5.70 4.49 -5.07
N CYS A 135 -6.74 4.20 -5.86
CA CYS A 135 -8.03 4.88 -5.75
C CYS A 135 -8.62 4.74 -4.35
N GLY A 136 -8.55 3.56 -3.75
CA GLY A 136 -9.01 3.33 -2.38
C GLY A 136 -8.25 4.17 -1.35
N ALA A 137 -6.91 4.22 -1.46
CA ALA A 137 -6.08 5.05 -0.59
C ALA A 137 -6.38 6.55 -0.75
N LEU A 138 -6.47 7.05 -1.99
CA LEU A 138 -6.80 8.45 -2.30
C LEU A 138 -8.19 8.83 -1.79
N ARG A 139 -9.19 7.95 -1.96
CA ARG A 139 -10.54 8.14 -1.41
C ARG A 139 -10.49 8.29 0.11
N ASN A 140 -9.76 7.42 0.81
CA ASN A 140 -9.66 7.48 2.27
C ASN A 140 -9.01 8.78 2.74
N LEU A 141 -7.98 9.24 2.04
CA LEU A 141 -7.28 10.51 2.33
C LEU A 141 -8.16 11.74 2.03
N ALA A 142 -8.98 11.69 0.97
CA ALA A 142 -9.90 12.77 0.61
C ALA A 142 -11.10 12.87 1.57
N VAL A 143 -11.72 11.76 1.94
CA VAL A 143 -12.90 11.73 2.84
C VAL A 143 -12.55 12.26 4.24
N GLY A 144 -11.29 12.17 4.66
CA GLY A 144 -10.82 12.78 5.91
C GLY A 144 -10.87 14.32 5.93
N GLY A 145 -11.19 14.98 4.81
CA GLY A 145 -11.38 16.43 4.68
C GLY A 145 -10.10 17.27 4.83
N GLN A 146 -8.95 16.64 5.00
CA GLN A 146 -7.68 17.35 5.24
C GLN A 146 -6.74 17.36 4.03
N TYR A 147 -6.93 16.42 3.08
CA TYR A 147 -5.99 16.21 1.97
C TYR A 147 -6.62 16.32 0.59
N GLU A 148 -7.89 16.72 0.47
CA GLU A 148 -8.58 16.88 -0.81
C GLU A 148 -7.82 17.82 -1.77
N VAL A 149 -7.33 18.95 -1.25
CA VAL A 149 -6.57 19.95 -2.03
C VAL A 149 -5.23 19.36 -2.48
N LYS A 150 -4.56 18.57 -1.63
CA LYS A 150 -3.30 17.90 -1.99
C LYS A 150 -3.51 16.82 -3.04
N VAL A 151 -4.57 16.01 -2.91
CA VAL A 151 -4.94 14.99 -3.90
C VAL A 151 -5.24 15.66 -5.25
N ALA A 152 -5.98 16.77 -5.25
CA ALA A 152 -6.24 17.54 -6.47
C ALA A 152 -4.94 18.12 -7.07
N ALA A 153 -4.09 18.74 -6.25
CA ALA A 153 -2.82 19.33 -6.68
C ALA A 153 -1.83 18.29 -7.23
N ALA A 154 -1.82 17.08 -6.69
CA ALA A 154 -1.01 15.97 -7.18
C ALA A 154 -1.54 15.37 -8.51
N GLY A 155 -2.66 15.86 -9.05
CA GLY A 155 -3.27 15.33 -10.27
C GLY A 155 -4.16 14.11 -10.04
N GLY A 156 -4.55 13.82 -8.79
CA GLY A 156 -5.34 12.64 -8.43
C GLY A 156 -6.72 12.59 -9.11
N ILE A 157 -7.35 13.74 -9.36
CA ILE A 157 -8.63 13.79 -10.10
C ILE A 157 -8.46 13.21 -11.51
N GLY A 158 -7.42 13.65 -12.22
CA GLY A 158 -7.13 13.17 -13.57
C GLY A 158 -6.81 11.67 -13.58
N ALA A 159 -6.03 11.20 -12.61
CA ALA A 159 -5.70 9.78 -12.49
C ALA A 159 -6.93 8.91 -12.22
N VAL A 160 -7.83 9.33 -11.32
CA VAL A 160 -9.08 8.60 -11.02
C VAL A 160 -10.01 8.59 -12.23
N VAL A 161 -10.18 9.71 -12.94
CA VAL A 161 -11.00 9.77 -14.15
C VAL A 161 -10.42 8.88 -15.26
N ALA A 162 -9.10 8.86 -15.43
CA ALA A 162 -8.44 7.97 -16.38
C ALA A 162 -8.70 6.49 -16.04
N ALA A 163 -8.61 6.12 -14.75
CA ALA A 163 -8.94 4.77 -14.28
C ALA A 163 -10.40 4.38 -14.58
N MET A 164 -11.35 5.28 -14.33
CA MET A 164 -12.78 5.04 -14.63
C MET A 164 -13.03 4.79 -16.12
N ASN A 165 -12.38 5.56 -16.99
CA ASN A 165 -12.52 5.39 -18.44
C ASN A 165 -11.87 4.10 -18.94
N ALA A 166 -10.74 3.70 -18.35
CA ALA A 166 -10.07 2.44 -18.66
C ALA A 166 -10.92 1.23 -18.25
N GLU A 167 -11.58 1.26 -17.09
CA GLU A 167 -12.49 0.18 -16.66
C GLU A 167 -13.77 0.10 -17.53
N SER A 168 -14.28 1.25 -17.99
CA SER A 168 -15.46 1.29 -18.88
C SER A 168 -15.18 0.70 -20.25
N SER A 169 -13.96 0.86 -20.78
CA SER A 169 -13.53 0.28 -22.07
C SER A 169 -13.33 -1.24 -22.05
N CYS A 170 -13.33 -1.87 -20.86
CA CYS A 170 -13.18 -3.32 -20.72
C CYS A 170 -14.54 -4.07 -20.69
N LEU A 171 -15.67 -3.36 -20.65
CA LEU A 171 -17.02 -3.94 -20.64
C LEU A 171 -17.59 -4.21 -22.06
N ASP A 172 -16.81 -3.93 -23.11
CA ASP A 172 -17.20 -4.17 -24.51
C ASP A 172 -16.50 -5.40 -25.12
N ILE A 173 -16.57 -6.60 -24.50
CA ILE A 173 -16.34 -7.93 -25.12
C ILE A 173 -17.20 -8.96 -24.40
#